data_AF-K2AJ78-F1
#
_entry.id   AF-K2AJ78-F1
#
_cell.length_a   1.000
_cell.length_b   1.000
_cell.length_c   1.000
_cell.angle_alpha   90.00
_cell.angle_beta   90.00
_cell.angle_gamma   90.00
#
_symmetry.space_group_name_H-M   'P 1'
#
loop_
_entity.id
_entity.type
_entity.pdbx_description
1 polymer ?
#
loop_
_entity_poly.entity_id
_entity_poly.type
_entity_poly.pdbx_seq_one_letter_code
_entity_poly.pdbx_strand_id
1 'polypeptide(L)'
;MPVNNSILRLLGVLAISALAACGAPKQQDTPPAVVPGYEGVEDEGFYIQPVDAELLSADRARQEVAYTADDAPGTIVVDTFARKLYHVQEGGRAMRYAIAVGREGLSFRGSGVIGRKAKWPSWQPTANMVRTRPDLYLEYAGGRAGGLDNPLGARALYLYRNGRDSMFRIHGTIQNETIGHATSAGCIRLFNQDAIHLYDQVDNGTRVKVRSLEESLAIEGPYMDDAWGRAVPATPENIAQKPLDEQLIVDQAAAKAAEEAKAAEEAAKLAAKAEKKRLSACKRKGIDAADCPLPEATATLDAANSSG
;
A
#
# COMPACT_ATOMS: atom_id res chain seq x y z
N MET A 1 45.76 -31.62 80.58
CA MET A 1 46.19 -30.28 80.11
C MET A 1 45.10 -29.73 79.18
N PRO A 2 44.84 -28.41 79.16
CA PRO A 2 43.60 -27.77 79.61
C PRO A 2 42.57 -27.39 78.52
N VAL A 3 41.34 -27.13 79.00
CA VAL A 3 40.32 -26.10 78.66
C VAL A 3 40.57 -25.25 77.39
N ASN A 4 39.55 -25.06 76.51
CA ASN A 4 38.71 -23.82 76.46
C ASN A 4 37.98 -23.55 75.12
N ASN A 5 36.73 -23.10 75.30
CA ASN A 5 35.79 -22.26 74.52
C ASN A 5 35.98 -21.86 73.05
N SER A 6 34.85 -21.97 72.33
CA SER A 6 34.05 -20.94 71.61
C SER A 6 34.70 -19.70 71.01
N ILE A 7 34.05 -19.21 69.92
CA ILE A 7 34.11 -17.88 69.23
C ILE A 7 34.73 -18.04 67.82
N LEU A 8 34.19 -17.59 66.68
CA LEU A 8 33.08 -16.69 66.34
C LEU A 8 32.64 -16.94 64.88
N ARG A 9 31.43 -16.47 64.58
CA ARG A 9 30.77 -16.28 63.28
C ARG A 9 31.67 -15.68 62.19
N LEU A 10 31.47 -16.07 60.93
CA LEU A 10 31.31 -15.10 59.85
C LEU A 10 30.45 -15.68 58.70
N LEU A 11 29.45 -14.89 58.30
CA LEU A 11 28.52 -15.12 57.20
C LEU A 11 29.24 -15.08 55.86
N GLY A 12 28.82 -15.94 54.94
CA GLY A 12 29.22 -15.92 53.53
C GLY A 12 28.16 -16.58 52.66
N VAL A 13 26.98 -15.97 52.57
CA VAL A 13 25.96 -16.35 51.58
C VAL A 13 26.47 -15.88 50.21
N LEU A 14 26.99 -16.80 49.40
CA LEU A 14 27.26 -16.55 47.99
C LEU A 14 25.94 -16.65 47.24
N ALA A 15 25.27 -15.50 47.07
CA ALA A 15 24.14 -15.36 46.16
C ALA A 15 24.64 -15.43 44.72
N ILE A 16 24.32 -16.51 44.02
CA ILE A 16 24.53 -16.65 42.58
C ILE A 16 23.44 -15.82 41.91
N SER A 17 23.78 -14.61 41.51
CA SER A 17 22.94 -13.74 40.68
C SER A 17 22.83 -14.35 39.29
N ALA A 18 21.75 -15.07 39.01
CA ALA A 18 21.36 -15.43 37.66
C ALA A 18 21.00 -14.15 36.90
N LEU A 19 21.87 -13.71 35.99
CA LEU A 19 21.50 -12.73 34.97
C LEU A 19 20.49 -13.41 34.03
N ALA A 20 19.21 -13.24 34.31
CA ALA A 20 18.16 -13.45 33.33
C ALA A 20 18.34 -12.42 32.21
N ALA A 21 18.93 -12.85 31.11
CA ALA A 21 18.97 -12.07 29.88
C ALA A 21 17.51 -11.91 29.38
N CYS A 22 16.94 -10.73 29.61
CA CYS A 22 15.72 -10.31 28.93
C CYS A 22 16.05 -10.08 27.44
N GLY A 23 16.15 -11.17 26.67
CA GLY A 23 16.00 -11.10 25.23
C GLY A 23 14.54 -10.75 24.94
N ALA A 24 14.30 -9.56 24.37
CA ALA A 24 12.99 -9.24 23.80
C ALA A 24 12.59 -10.39 22.85
N PRO A 25 11.33 -10.87 22.90
CA PRO A 25 10.88 -11.89 21.97
C PRO A 25 11.11 -11.34 20.56
N LYS A 26 11.88 -12.06 19.74
CA LYS A 26 11.94 -11.79 18.31
C LYS A 26 10.50 -11.85 17.82
N GLN A 27 10.04 -10.76 17.22
CA GLN A 27 8.77 -10.69 16.51
C GLN A 27 8.73 -11.91 15.59
N GLN A 28 7.91 -12.91 15.94
CA GLN A 28 7.70 -14.03 15.06
C GLN A 28 6.88 -13.48 13.90
N ASP A 29 7.51 -13.38 12.73
CA ASP A 29 6.85 -13.11 11.46
C ASP A 29 5.78 -14.18 11.26
N THR A 30 4.59 -13.90 11.77
CA THR A 30 3.42 -14.74 11.58
C THR A 30 3.11 -14.61 10.10
N PRO A 31 3.00 -15.72 9.33
CA PRO A 31 2.61 -15.64 7.93
C PRO A 31 1.38 -14.74 7.81
N PRO A 32 1.35 -13.78 6.88
CA PRO A 32 0.24 -12.85 6.76
C PRO A 32 -1.06 -13.66 6.66
N ALA A 33 -2.06 -13.25 7.44
CA ALA A 33 -3.33 -13.96 7.49
C ALA A 33 -3.91 -14.04 6.07
N VAL A 34 -4.12 -15.26 5.58
CA VAL A 34 -4.68 -15.49 4.24
C VAL A 34 -6.15 -15.10 4.27
N VAL A 35 -6.50 -14.03 3.56
CA VAL A 35 -7.89 -13.57 3.44
C VAL A 35 -8.56 -14.28 2.25
N PRO A 36 -9.69 -14.97 2.45
CA PRO A 36 -10.38 -15.68 1.37
C PRO A 36 -10.67 -14.79 0.17
N GLY A 37 -10.30 -15.25 -1.03
CA GLY A 37 -10.48 -14.53 -2.29
C GLY A 37 -9.45 -13.44 -2.58
N TYR A 38 -8.41 -13.33 -1.74
CA TYR A 38 -7.27 -12.42 -1.86
C TYR A 38 -5.91 -13.12 -1.72
N GLU A 39 -5.92 -14.44 -1.89
CA GLU A 39 -4.72 -15.27 -1.87
C GLU A 39 -3.80 -14.95 -3.06
N GLY A 40 -2.58 -15.51 -3.01
CA GLY A 40 -1.72 -15.51 -4.17
C GLY A 40 -2.34 -16.32 -5.31
N VAL A 41 -2.37 -15.76 -6.52
CA VAL A 41 -3.05 -16.32 -7.68
C VAL A 41 -2.07 -16.42 -8.85
N GLU A 42 -1.97 -17.61 -9.44
CA GLU A 42 -1.33 -17.80 -10.74
C GLU A 42 -2.35 -17.57 -11.86
N ASP A 43 -2.03 -16.68 -12.79
CA ASP A 43 -2.90 -16.30 -13.90
C ASP A 43 -2.09 -16.05 -15.16
N GLU A 44 -2.30 -16.89 -16.19
CA GLU A 44 -1.62 -16.82 -17.49
C GLU A 44 -0.08 -16.73 -17.42
N GLY A 45 0.52 -17.43 -16.45
CA GLY A 45 1.98 -17.47 -16.24
C GLY A 45 2.53 -16.34 -15.38
N PHE A 46 1.67 -15.46 -14.84
CA PHE A 46 2.04 -14.46 -13.85
C PHE A 46 1.56 -14.87 -12.46
N TYR A 47 2.43 -14.76 -11.46
CA TYR A 47 2.06 -14.97 -10.07
C TYR A 47 1.78 -13.63 -9.38
N ILE A 48 0.50 -13.41 -9.05
CA ILE A 48 0.03 -12.24 -8.31
C ILE A 48 0.16 -12.56 -6.83
N GLN A 49 0.89 -11.72 -6.11
CA GLN A 49 1.08 -11.87 -4.66
C GLN A 49 -0.25 -11.71 -3.90
N PRO A 50 -0.40 -12.37 -2.73
CA PRO A 50 -1.55 -12.14 -1.85
C PRO A 50 -1.63 -10.67 -1.45
N VAL A 51 -2.84 -10.17 -1.27
CA VAL A 51 -3.03 -8.82 -0.72
C VAL A 51 -2.83 -8.86 0.79
N ASP A 52 -2.07 -7.91 1.31
CA ASP A 52 -1.84 -7.78 2.76
C ASP A 52 -3.18 -7.63 3.51
N ALA A 53 -3.35 -8.42 4.57
CA ALA A 53 -4.54 -8.40 5.41
C ALA A 53 -4.81 -7.01 6.03
N GLU A 54 -3.77 -6.21 6.27
CA GLU A 54 -3.92 -4.83 6.77
C GLU A 54 -4.64 -3.92 5.77
N LEU A 55 -4.56 -4.26 4.47
CA LEU A 55 -5.26 -3.53 3.41
C LEU A 55 -6.71 -4.02 3.23
N LEU A 56 -7.08 -5.15 3.84
CA LEU A 56 -8.36 -5.84 3.67
C LEU A 56 -9.24 -5.71 4.91
N SER A 57 -9.49 -4.47 5.34
CA SER A 57 -10.53 -4.23 6.34
C SER A 57 -11.89 -4.76 5.86
N ALA A 58 -12.82 -5.02 6.79
CA ALA A 58 -14.16 -5.50 6.45
C ALA A 58 -14.86 -4.64 5.42
N ASP A 59 -14.54 -3.34 5.33
CA ASP A 59 -15.12 -2.45 4.34
C ASP A 59 -14.39 -2.45 2.98
N ARG A 60 -13.13 -2.91 2.94
CA ARG A 60 -12.28 -2.93 1.74
C ARG A 60 -12.25 -4.29 1.02
N ALA A 61 -12.43 -5.37 1.77
CA ALA A 61 -12.58 -6.69 1.19
C ALA A 61 -13.91 -6.81 0.42
N ARG A 62 -13.86 -7.52 -0.71
CA ARG A 62 -14.99 -7.83 -1.56
C ARG A 62 -16.00 -8.64 -0.78
N GLN A 63 -17.27 -8.25 -0.89
CA GLN A 63 -18.34 -8.89 -0.15
C GLN A 63 -19.68 -8.73 -0.84
N GLU A 64 -20.54 -9.71 -0.66
CA GLU A 64 -21.92 -9.64 -1.11
C GLU A 64 -22.76 -8.85 -0.10
N VAL A 65 -23.37 -7.75 -0.53
CA VAL A 65 -24.17 -6.87 0.31
C VAL A 65 -25.64 -6.87 -0.10
N ALA A 66 -26.53 -6.40 0.76
CA ALA A 66 -27.86 -5.99 0.33
C ALA A 66 -27.75 -4.76 -0.58
N TYR A 67 -28.56 -4.71 -1.63
CA TYR A 67 -28.58 -3.64 -2.61
C TYR A 67 -30.00 -3.05 -2.68
N THR A 68 -30.15 -1.81 -2.22
CA THR A 68 -31.45 -1.16 -2.04
C THR A 68 -31.81 -0.16 -3.13
N ALA A 69 -30.91 0.07 -4.10
CA ALA A 69 -31.17 0.95 -5.23
C ALA A 69 -31.83 0.19 -6.40
N ASP A 70 -32.57 0.92 -7.24
CA ASP A 70 -33.35 0.39 -8.36
C ASP A 70 -32.54 0.18 -9.66
N ASP A 71 -31.26 -0.20 -9.55
CA ASP A 71 -30.46 -0.56 -10.72
C ASP A 71 -30.72 -2.02 -11.13
N ALA A 72 -30.76 -2.29 -12.44
CA ALA A 72 -31.06 -3.63 -12.94
C ALA A 72 -29.92 -4.64 -12.65
N PRO A 73 -30.22 -5.92 -12.36
CA PRO A 73 -29.21 -6.98 -12.25
C PRO A 73 -28.26 -7.04 -13.46
N GLY A 74 -26.99 -7.35 -13.21
CA GLY A 74 -25.90 -7.32 -14.19
C GLY A 74 -25.30 -5.93 -14.44
N THR A 75 -25.85 -4.86 -13.83
CA THR A 75 -25.27 -3.51 -13.95
C THR A 75 -24.06 -3.36 -13.04
N ILE A 76 -23.01 -2.69 -13.54
CA ILE A 76 -21.93 -2.17 -12.71
C ILE A 76 -22.28 -0.75 -12.28
N VAL A 77 -22.31 -0.50 -10.97
CA VAL A 77 -22.56 0.81 -10.39
C VAL A 77 -21.31 1.27 -9.66
N VAL A 78 -20.76 2.42 -10.07
CA VAL A 78 -19.56 3.01 -9.48
C VAL A 78 -19.96 4.18 -8.61
N ASP A 79 -19.62 4.10 -7.33
CA ASP A 79 -19.74 5.20 -6.38
C ASP A 79 -18.37 5.79 -6.10
N THR A 80 -18.08 6.94 -6.73
CA THR A 80 -16.78 7.59 -6.58
C THR A 80 -16.61 8.32 -5.24
N PHE A 81 -17.71 8.61 -4.54
CA PHE A 81 -17.70 9.35 -3.28
C PHE A 81 -17.44 8.41 -2.11
N ALA A 82 -18.16 7.28 -2.07
CA ALA A 82 -17.92 6.20 -1.10
C ALA A 82 -16.73 5.30 -1.49
N ARG A 83 -16.19 5.46 -2.70
CA ARG A 83 -15.11 4.64 -3.28
C ARG A 83 -15.47 3.16 -3.28
N LYS A 84 -16.68 2.87 -3.77
CA LYS A 84 -17.22 1.53 -3.94
C LYS A 84 -17.60 1.27 -5.38
N LEU A 85 -17.52 0.01 -5.78
CA LEU A 85 -18.11 -0.49 -7.02
C LEU A 85 -19.04 -1.63 -6.65
N TYR A 86 -20.21 -1.67 -7.28
CA TYR A 86 -21.23 -2.68 -7.11
C TYR A 86 -21.45 -3.40 -8.44
N HIS A 87 -21.37 -4.72 -8.44
CA HIS A 87 -21.95 -5.53 -9.50
C HIS A 87 -23.31 -6.03 -9.01
N VAL A 88 -24.38 -5.46 -9.55
CA VAL A 88 -25.75 -5.71 -9.10
C VAL A 88 -26.16 -7.13 -9.48
N GLN A 89 -26.73 -7.87 -8.53
CA GLN A 89 -27.18 -9.24 -8.67
C GLN A 89 -28.70 -9.31 -8.48
N GLU A 90 -29.28 -10.47 -8.78
CA GLU A 90 -30.69 -10.74 -8.48
C GLU A 90 -30.95 -10.78 -6.96
N GLY A 91 -32.22 -10.72 -6.56
CA GLY A 91 -32.62 -10.87 -5.16
C GLY A 91 -32.26 -9.68 -4.25
N GLY A 92 -32.07 -8.49 -4.82
CA GLY A 92 -31.73 -7.28 -4.06
C GLY A 92 -30.34 -7.36 -3.43
N ARG A 93 -29.39 -7.98 -4.14
CA ARG A 93 -28.00 -8.15 -3.70
C ARG A 93 -27.04 -7.50 -4.69
N ALA A 94 -25.82 -7.26 -4.24
CA ALA A 94 -24.73 -6.87 -5.12
C ALA A 94 -23.40 -7.38 -4.57
N MET A 95 -22.48 -7.73 -5.47
CA MET A 95 -21.08 -7.89 -5.09
C MET A 95 -20.43 -6.51 -5.01
N ARG A 96 -19.97 -6.13 -3.82
CA ARG A 96 -19.31 -4.84 -3.56
C ARG A 96 -17.79 -5.00 -3.54
N TYR A 97 -17.10 -4.04 -4.15
CA TYR A 97 -15.66 -3.94 -4.20
C TYR A 97 -15.23 -2.55 -3.71
N ALA A 98 -14.10 -2.45 -3.00
CA ALA A 98 -13.46 -1.16 -2.78
C ALA A 98 -12.65 -0.75 -4.00
N ILE A 99 -12.64 0.54 -4.29
CA ILE A 99 -11.95 1.10 -5.45
C ILE A 99 -11.03 2.24 -5.06
N ALA A 100 -10.00 2.49 -5.86
CA ALA A 100 -9.37 3.81 -5.88
C ALA A 100 -9.93 4.61 -7.05
N VAL A 101 -10.15 5.90 -6.82
CA VAL A 101 -10.66 6.82 -7.84
C VAL A 101 -9.60 7.82 -8.22
N GLY A 102 -9.66 8.29 -9.46
CA GLY A 102 -8.79 9.38 -9.90
C GLY A 102 -9.28 10.74 -9.48
N ARG A 103 -8.37 11.73 -9.38
CA ARG A 103 -8.76 13.15 -9.29
C ARG A 103 -9.63 13.55 -10.49
N GLU A 104 -9.32 13.03 -11.67
CA GLU A 104 -10.15 13.17 -12.88
C GLU A 104 -11.32 12.16 -12.92
N GLY A 105 -11.29 11.09 -12.11
CA GLY A 105 -12.39 10.13 -12.00
C GLY A 105 -13.69 10.76 -11.49
N LEU A 106 -13.59 11.85 -10.70
CA LEU A 106 -14.71 12.70 -10.31
C LEU A 106 -15.37 13.44 -11.49
N SER A 107 -14.66 13.58 -12.62
CA SER A 107 -15.18 14.20 -13.84
C SER A 107 -15.97 13.22 -14.73
N PHE A 108 -15.74 11.90 -14.59
CA PHE A 108 -16.51 10.90 -15.31
C PHE A 108 -17.89 10.75 -14.67
N ARG A 109 -18.85 11.51 -15.19
CA ARG A 109 -20.25 11.46 -14.80
C ARG A 109 -21.08 10.76 -15.85
N GLY A 110 -22.16 10.09 -15.44
CA GLY A 110 -23.12 9.45 -16.32
C GLY A 110 -22.87 7.95 -16.51
N SER A 111 -23.29 7.43 -17.65
CA SER A 111 -23.31 5.99 -17.93
C SER A 111 -22.48 5.62 -19.16
N GLY A 112 -22.21 4.33 -19.29
CA GLY A 112 -21.52 3.73 -20.43
C GLY A 112 -21.79 2.24 -20.47
N VAL A 113 -21.07 1.55 -21.34
CA VAL A 113 -21.09 0.08 -21.42
C VAL A 113 -19.66 -0.45 -21.48
N ILE A 114 -19.45 -1.68 -21.04
CA ILE A 114 -18.19 -2.39 -21.28
C ILE A 114 -18.12 -2.73 -22.76
N GLY A 115 -17.31 -2.01 -23.54
CA GLY A 115 -17.16 -2.28 -24.98
C GLY A 115 -16.05 -3.27 -25.30
N ARG A 116 -15.05 -3.36 -24.42
CA ARG A 116 -13.96 -4.32 -24.53
C ARG A 116 -13.49 -4.76 -23.15
N LYS A 117 -13.04 -6.00 -23.07
CA LYS A 117 -12.36 -6.58 -21.92
C LYS A 117 -10.97 -7.07 -22.35
N ALA A 118 -9.94 -6.88 -21.53
CA ALA A 118 -8.62 -7.43 -21.77
C ALA A 118 -8.02 -8.05 -20.50
N LYS A 119 -7.37 -9.19 -20.67
CA LYS A 119 -6.44 -9.77 -19.68
C LYS A 119 -5.05 -9.23 -19.95
N TRP A 120 -4.27 -9.00 -18.89
CA TRP A 120 -2.92 -8.44 -18.93
C TRP A 120 -2.75 -7.34 -20.00
N PRO A 121 -3.57 -6.26 -19.93
CA PRO A 121 -3.60 -5.24 -20.97
C PRO A 121 -2.27 -4.51 -21.09
N SER A 122 -1.88 -4.16 -22.32
CA SER A 122 -0.85 -3.13 -22.51
C SER A 122 -1.34 -1.78 -22.00
N TRP A 123 -0.42 -0.97 -21.48
CA TRP A 123 -0.70 0.38 -21.04
C TRP A 123 0.15 1.39 -21.78
N GLN A 124 -0.42 2.56 -22.09
CA GLN A 124 0.33 3.70 -22.60
C GLN A 124 -0.21 4.96 -21.94
N PRO A 125 0.65 5.83 -21.40
CA PRO A 125 0.21 7.12 -20.88
C PRO A 125 -0.37 7.97 -22.03
N THR A 126 -1.36 8.80 -21.71
CA THR A 126 -1.90 9.72 -22.71
C THR A 126 -0.87 10.80 -23.06
N ALA A 127 -1.00 11.40 -24.25
CA ALA A 127 -0.14 12.52 -24.64
C ALA A 127 -0.21 13.69 -23.63
N ASN A 128 -1.38 13.89 -23.00
CA ASN A 128 -1.55 14.89 -21.96
C ASN A 128 -0.72 14.57 -20.71
N MET A 129 -0.73 13.30 -20.26
CA MET A 129 0.07 12.85 -19.12
C MET A 129 1.57 13.05 -19.38
N VAL A 130 2.06 12.64 -20.55
CA VAL A 130 3.48 12.83 -20.94
C VAL A 130 3.85 14.31 -20.95
N ARG A 131 2.97 15.17 -21.46
CA ARG A 131 3.21 16.62 -21.54
C ARG A 131 3.21 17.31 -20.18
N THR A 132 2.31 16.94 -19.27
CA THR A 132 2.14 17.63 -17.98
C THR A 132 3.04 17.09 -16.88
N ARG A 133 3.39 15.80 -16.93
CA ARG A 133 4.25 15.11 -15.95
C ARG A 133 5.29 14.22 -16.68
N PRO A 134 6.18 14.81 -17.48
CA PRO A 134 7.21 14.07 -18.20
C PRO A 134 8.17 13.34 -17.25
N ASP A 135 8.38 13.88 -16.04
CA ASP A 135 9.16 13.26 -14.97
C ASP A 135 8.64 11.87 -14.58
N LEU A 136 7.33 11.63 -14.73
CA LEU A 136 6.69 10.35 -14.42
C LEU A 136 6.43 9.49 -15.65
N TYR A 137 6.09 10.10 -16.80
CA TYR A 137 5.49 9.37 -17.92
C TYR A 137 6.33 9.33 -19.20
N LEU A 138 7.38 10.14 -19.32
CA LEU A 138 8.13 10.25 -20.58
C LEU A 138 8.81 8.93 -20.97
N GLU A 139 9.41 8.23 -20.01
CA GLU A 139 10.03 6.90 -20.21
C GLU A 139 9.01 5.88 -20.74
N TYR A 140 7.73 6.07 -20.41
CA TYR A 140 6.64 5.15 -20.73
C TYR A 140 5.89 5.54 -22.01
N ALA A 141 6.31 6.59 -22.73
CA ALA A 141 5.59 7.11 -23.88
C ALA A 141 5.42 6.08 -25.01
N GLY A 142 6.33 5.11 -25.13
CA GLY A 142 6.24 3.97 -26.06
C GLY A 142 5.26 2.87 -25.63
N GLY A 143 4.67 2.99 -24.44
CA GLY A 143 3.82 1.99 -23.84
C GLY A 143 4.60 0.91 -23.07
N ARG A 144 3.86 0.12 -22.29
CA ARG A 144 4.33 -1.07 -21.60
C ARG A 144 3.43 -2.25 -21.94
N ALA A 145 4.05 -3.41 -22.13
CA ALA A 145 3.34 -4.67 -22.30
C ALA A 145 2.57 -5.05 -21.03
N GLY A 146 1.65 -5.99 -21.15
CA GLY A 146 1.01 -6.60 -19.99
C GLY A 146 2.03 -7.34 -19.11
N GLY A 147 1.80 -7.31 -17.80
CA GLY A 147 2.64 -8.02 -16.83
C GLY A 147 2.52 -7.43 -15.43
N LEU A 148 3.29 -7.99 -14.50
CA LEU A 148 3.24 -7.65 -13.06
C LEU A 148 3.64 -6.20 -12.74
N ASP A 149 4.40 -5.54 -13.62
CA ASP A 149 4.81 -4.15 -13.45
C ASP A 149 3.90 -3.15 -14.18
N ASN A 150 2.82 -3.62 -14.79
CA ASN A 150 1.92 -2.78 -15.56
C ASN A 150 0.89 -2.09 -14.64
N PRO A 151 0.73 -0.75 -14.71
CA PRO A 151 -0.18 -0.01 -13.82
C PRO A 151 -1.67 -0.32 -14.04
N LEU A 152 -2.04 -0.99 -15.13
CA LEU A 152 -3.41 -1.48 -15.35
C LEU A 152 -3.70 -2.82 -14.66
N GLY A 153 -2.66 -3.50 -14.13
CA GLY A 153 -2.80 -4.77 -13.44
C GLY A 153 -3.28 -5.91 -14.34
N ALA A 154 -3.90 -6.92 -13.73
CA ALA A 154 -4.22 -8.20 -14.38
C ALA A 154 -5.39 -8.12 -15.37
N ARG A 155 -6.34 -7.18 -15.19
CA ARG A 155 -7.54 -7.04 -16.03
C ARG A 155 -7.86 -5.58 -16.27
N ALA A 156 -8.42 -5.28 -17.45
CA ALA A 156 -9.08 -4.00 -17.72
C ALA A 156 -10.39 -4.19 -18.47
N LEU A 157 -11.40 -3.45 -18.02
CA LEU A 157 -12.70 -3.26 -18.65
C LEU A 157 -12.73 -1.84 -19.24
N TYR A 158 -12.91 -1.76 -20.55
CA TYR A 158 -12.87 -0.50 -21.30
C TYR A 158 -14.28 0.02 -21.49
N LEU A 159 -14.54 1.24 -21.00
CA LEU A 159 -15.86 1.83 -21.05
C LEU A 159 -16.05 2.57 -22.37
N TYR A 160 -17.17 2.28 -23.02
CA TYR A 160 -17.57 2.90 -24.28
C TYR A 160 -18.81 3.77 -24.05
N ARG A 161 -18.89 4.87 -24.79
CA ARG A 161 -20.04 5.78 -24.85
C ARG A 161 -20.35 6.08 -26.31
N ASN A 162 -21.61 5.92 -26.71
CA ASN A 162 -22.05 6.17 -28.08
C ASN A 162 -21.16 5.47 -29.14
N GLY A 163 -20.76 4.23 -28.85
CA GLY A 163 -19.90 3.43 -29.73
C GLY A 163 -18.42 3.81 -29.76
N ARG A 164 -17.95 4.74 -28.92
CA ARG A 164 -16.54 5.19 -28.87
C ARG A 164 -15.91 4.88 -27.52
N ASP A 165 -14.62 4.55 -27.52
CA ASP A 165 -13.83 4.41 -26.28
C ASP A 165 -13.82 5.75 -25.54
N SER A 166 -14.27 5.74 -24.29
CA SER A 166 -14.31 6.93 -23.43
C SER A 166 -12.96 7.30 -22.84
N MET A 167 -11.94 6.47 -23.04
CA MET A 167 -10.66 6.52 -22.36
C MET A 167 -10.76 6.29 -20.84
N PHE A 168 -11.90 5.79 -20.36
CA PHE A 168 -12.09 5.41 -18.97
C PHE A 168 -12.07 3.89 -18.81
N ARG A 169 -11.48 3.41 -17.72
CA ARG A 169 -11.30 1.99 -17.45
C ARG A 169 -11.64 1.66 -16.00
N ILE A 170 -12.16 0.45 -15.81
CA ILE A 170 -12.13 -0.26 -14.53
C ILE A 170 -11.04 -1.31 -14.67
N HIS A 171 -10.01 -1.26 -13.82
CA HIS A 171 -8.84 -2.11 -13.99
C HIS A 171 -8.20 -2.51 -12.67
N GLY A 172 -7.30 -3.50 -12.70
CA GLY A 172 -6.50 -3.90 -11.55
C GLY A 172 -5.43 -2.86 -11.18
N THR A 173 -4.66 -3.10 -10.13
CA THR A 173 -3.54 -2.22 -9.75
C THR A 173 -2.42 -3.04 -9.15
N ILE A 174 -1.20 -2.55 -9.31
CA ILE A 174 -0.01 -3.07 -8.63
C ILE A 174 0.23 -2.35 -7.29
N GLN A 175 -0.45 -1.22 -7.07
CA GLN A 175 -0.38 -0.39 -5.86
C GLN A 175 -1.60 -0.64 -4.99
N ASN A 176 -1.60 -1.76 -4.26
CA ASN A 176 -2.71 -2.22 -3.42
C ASN A 176 -3.11 -1.18 -2.35
N GLU A 177 -2.12 -0.47 -1.81
CA GLU A 177 -2.27 0.58 -0.81
C GLU A 177 -3.14 1.75 -1.28
N THR A 178 -3.31 1.94 -2.59
CA THR A 178 -4.11 3.04 -3.14
C THR A 178 -5.61 2.79 -3.12
N ILE A 179 -6.06 1.54 -2.95
CA ILE A 179 -7.48 1.18 -2.92
C ILE A 179 -8.16 1.83 -1.72
N GLY A 180 -9.26 2.54 -1.94
CA GLY A 180 -9.93 3.35 -0.91
C GLY A 180 -9.50 4.81 -0.86
N HIS A 181 -8.58 5.24 -1.72
CA HIS A 181 -8.10 6.63 -1.81
C HIS A 181 -8.50 7.33 -3.13
N ALA A 182 -8.45 8.67 -3.14
CA ALA A 182 -8.68 9.51 -4.32
C ALA A 182 -7.36 9.97 -5.00
N THR A 183 -6.45 9.04 -5.28
CA THR A 183 -5.07 9.34 -5.72
C THR A 183 -4.77 9.08 -7.20
N SER A 184 -5.71 8.58 -8.00
CA SER A 184 -5.40 8.14 -9.38
C SER A 184 -5.39 9.29 -10.41
N ALA A 185 -4.74 9.06 -11.56
CA ALA A 185 -4.71 9.99 -12.67
C ALA A 185 -5.99 9.99 -13.55
N GLY A 186 -6.97 9.08 -13.34
CA GLY A 186 -8.25 9.21 -14.07
C GLY A 186 -9.11 7.96 -14.28
N CYS A 187 -8.76 6.79 -13.75
CA CYS A 187 -9.55 5.53 -13.89
C CYS A 187 -9.95 4.93 -12.52
N ILE A 188 -10.80 3.89 -12.55
CA ILE A 188 -11.18 3.10 -11.38
C ILE A 188 -10.22 1.93 -11.23
N ARG A 189 -9.55 1.86 -10.07
CA ARG A 189 -8.64 0.77 -9.73
C ARG A 189 -9.28 -0.17 -8.72
N LEU A 190 -9.04 -1.46 -8.91
CA LEU A 190 -9.40 -2.57 -8.04
C LEU A 190 -8.12 -3.30 -7.64
N PHE A 191 -8.16 -4.07 -6.53
CA PHE A 191 -7.17 -5.12 -6.33
C PHE A 191 -7.17 -6.07 -7.54
N ASN A 192 -6.03 -6.69 -7.88
CA ASN A 192 -5.98 -7.57 -9.05
C ASN A 192 -6.94 -8.75 -8.92
N GLN A 193 -7.08 -9.33 -7.72
CA GLN A 193 -8.02 -10.41 -7.42
C GLN A 193 -9.47 -9.97 -7.67
N ASP A 194 -9.81 -8.74 -7.29
CA ASP A 194 -11.13 -8.15 -7.55
C ASP A 194 -11.36 -7.86 -9.03
N ALA A 195 -10.33 -7.39 -9.73
CA ALA A 195 -10.40 -7.13 -11.15
C ALA A 195 -10.59 -8.43 -11.96
N ILE A 196 -9.91 -9.52 -11.57
CA ILE A 196 -10.09 -10.87 -12.12
C ILE A 196 -11.52 -11.34 -11.87
N HIS A 197 -11.97 -11.29 -10.60
CA HIS A 197 -13.31 -11.70 -10.24
C HIS A 197 -14.36 -10.92 -11.04
N LEU A 198 -14.33 -9.59 -11.04
CA LEU A 198 -15.30 -8.77 -11.78
C LEU A 198 -15.25 -9.06 -13.29
N TYR A 199 -14.05 -9.23 -13.85
CA TYR A 199 -13.88 -9.55 -15.27
C TYR A 199 -14.61 -10.84 -15.65
N ASP A 200 -14.54 -11.88 -14.82
CA ASP A 200 -15.18 -13.16 -15.12
C ASP A 200 -16.70 -13.14 -14.94
N GLN A 201 -17.23 -12.14 -14.22
CA GLN A 201 -18.65 -12.00 -13.91
C GLN A 201 -19.44 -11.10 -14.88
N VAL A 202 -18.78 -10.41 -15.80
CA VAL A 202 -19.42 -9.40 -16.67
C VAL A 202 -19.08 -9.59 -18.14
N ASP A 203 -19.97 -9.23 -19.04
CA ASP A 203 -19.80 -9.37 -20.47
C ASP A 203 -19.58 -8.03 -21.19
N ASN A 204 -19.15 -8.10 -22.45
CA ASN A 204 -19.24 -6.93 -23.31
C ASN A 204 -20.72 -6.56 -23.48
N GLY A 205 -21.02 -5.27 -23.38
CA GLY A 205 -22.38 -4.73 -23.34
C GLY A 205 -22.91 -4.47 -21.93
N THR A 206 -22.26 -4.99 -20.89
CA THR A 206 -22.63 -4.71 -19.49
C THR A 206 -22.71 -3.21 -19.24
N ARG A 207 -23.84 -2.76 -18.69
CA ARG A 207 -24.08 -1.36 -18.35
C ARG A 207 -23.19 -0.94 -17.20
N VAL A 208 -22.59 0.25 -17.33
CA VAL A 208 -21.89 0.94 -16.24
C VAL A 208 -22.61 2.25 -15.93
N LYS A 209 -22.91 2.49 -14.66
CA LYS A 209 -23.47 3.75 -14.14
C LYS A 209 -22.50 4.31 -13.11
N VAL A 210 -22.23 5.61 -13.18
CA VAL A 210 -21.54 6.32 -12.09
C VAL A 210 -22.57 7.14 -11.32
N ARG A 211 -22.63 6.93 -10.01
CA ARG A 211 -23.58 7.62 -9.13
C ARG A 211 -23.31 9.12 -9.09
N SER A 212 -24.38 9.90 -9.02
CA SER A 212 -24.31 11.29 -8.60
C SER A 212 -24.01 11.37 -7.09
N LEU A 213 -23.64 12.57 -6.61
CA LEU A 213 -23.47 12.79 -5.16
C LEU A 213 -24.78 12.54 -4.40
N GLU A 214 -25.91 12.96 -4.96
CA GLU A 214 -27.24 12.77 -4.36
C GLU A 214 -27.58 11.28 -4.23
N GLU A 215 -27.35 10.49 -5.28
CA GLU A 215 -27.56 9.04 -5.25
C GLU A 215 -26.63 8.36 -4.24
N SER A 216 -25.36 8.79 -4.18
CA SER A 216 -24.40 8.27 -3.20
C SER A 216 -24.87 8.56 -1.76
N LEU A 217 -25.26 9.80 -1.47
CA LEU A 217 -25.76 10.19 -0.15
C LEU A 217 -27.03 9.43 0.25
N ALA A 218 -27.92 9.15 -0.69
CA ALA A 218 -29.14 8.41 -0.42
C ALA A 218 -28.90 6.93 -0.08
N ILE A 219 -27.85 6.32 -0.65
CA ILE A 219 -27.57 4.89 -0.48
C ILE A 219 -26.52 4.63 0.59
N GLU A 220 -25.42 5.39 0.58
CA GLU A 220 -24.25 5.19 1.43
C GLU A 220 -24.23 6.16 2.63
N GLY A 221 -24.99 7.25 2.57
CA GLY A 221 -24.85 8.37 3.50
C GLY A 221 -23.61 9.23 3.20
N PRO A 222 -23.32 10.21 4.08
CA PRO A 222 -22.15 11.07 3.91
C PRO A 222 -20.85 10.28 4.15
N TYR A 223 -19.86 10.49 3.28
CA TYR A 223 -18.49 9.98 3.44
C TYR A 223 -17.50 11.13 3.58
N MET A 224 -16.40 10.84 4.24
CA MET A 224 -15.28 11.77 4.45
C MET A 224 -13.94 11.07 4.22
N ASP A 225 -12.90 11.86 4.02
CA ASP A 225 -11.53 11.38 4.09
C ASP A 225 -11.04 11.36 5.54
N ASP A 226 -10.52 10.21 5.98
CA ASP A 226 -9.79 10.10 7.24
C ASP A 226 -8.41 10.79 7.16
N ALA A 227 -7.63 10.75 8.24
CA ALA A 227 -6.31 11.39 8.31
C ALA A 227 -5.30 10.83 7.29
N TRP A 228 -5.53 9.63 6.76
CA TRP A 228 -4.71 8.98 5.74
C TRP A 228 -5.29 9.12 4.32
N GLY A 229 -6.41 9.84 4.16
CA GLY A 229 -7.07 10.06 2.87
C GLY A 229 -7.86 8.85 2.37
N ARG A 230 -8.28 7.94 3.25
CA ARG A 230 -9.19 6.83 2.95
C ARG A 230 -10.63 7.29 3.11
N ALA A 231 -11.52 6.76 2.27
CA ALA A 231 -12.95 7.07 2.36
C ALA A 231 -13.56 6.27 3.51
N VAL A 232 -14.14 6.97 4.47
CA VAL A 232 -14.86 6.41 5.60
C VAL A 232 -16.23 7.08 5.74
N PRO A 233 -17.25 6.38 6.27
CA PRO A 233 -18.52 7.01 6.60
C PRO A 233 -18.31 8.20 7.54
N ALA A 234 -18.99 9.32 7.30
CA ALA A 234 -18.87 10.54 8.11
C ALA A 234 -19.72 10.45 9.39
N THR A 235 -19.47 9.42 10.20
CA THR A 235 -20.10 9.28 11.52
C THR A 235 -19.49 10.27 12.52
N PRO A 236 -20.20 10.61 13.62
CA PRO A 236 -19.65 11.45 14.68
C PRO A 236 -18.30 10.94 15.22
N GLU A 237 -18.13 9.62 15.30
CA GLU A 237 -16.90 8.98 15.77
C GLU A 237 -15.74 9.24 14.79
N ASN A 238 -15.93 9.01 13.49
CA ASN A 238 -14.88 9.24 12.49
C ASN A 238 -14.52 10.73 12.37
N ILE A 239 -15.52 11.61 12.49
CA ILE A 239 -15.31 13.07 12.49
C ILE A 239 -14.47 13.50 13.70
N ALA A 240 -14.75 12.96 14.89
CA ALA A 240 -14.00 13.26 16.10
C ALA A 240 -12.59 12.64 16.10
N GLN A 241 -12.43 11.47 15.47
CA GLN A 241 -11.16 10.75 15.43
C GLN A 241 -10.15 11.39 14.48
N LYS A 242 -10.60 11.90 13.33
CA LYS A 242 -9.71 12.49 12.30
C LYS A 242 -8.66 13.48 12.85
N PRO A 243 -9.02 14.54 13.60
CA PRO A 243 -8.02 15.49 14.10
C PRO A 243 -7.02 14.85 15.09
N LEU A 244 -7.44 13.81 15.83
CA LEU A 244 -6.56 13.06 16.73
C LEU A 244 -5.53 12.25 15.93
N ASP A 245 -5.98 11.60 14.86
CA ASP A 245 -5.11 10.84 13.96
C ASP A 245 -4.15 11.77 13.20
N GLU A 246 -4.63 12.93 12.73
CA GLU A 246 -3.78 13.96 12.10
C GLU A 246 -2.68 14.44 13.06
N GLN A 247 -3.02 14.69 14.32
CA GLN A 247 -2.04 15.07 15.32
C GLN A 247 -1.05 13.93 15.60
N LEU A 248 -1.53 12.68 15.70
CA LEU A 248 -0.67 11.52 15.89
C LEU A 248 0.34 11.37 14.75
N ILE A 249 -0.09 11.58 13.50
CA ILE A 249 0.80 11.55 12.33
C ILE A 249 1.89 12.63 12.45
N VAL A 250 1.53 13.84 12.85
CA VAL A 250 2.49 14.94 13.07
C VAL A 250 3.48 14.58 14.18
N ASP A 251 3.00 14.04 15.29
CA ASP A 251 3.84 13.68 16.44
C ASP A 251 4.80 12.53 16.07
N GLN A 252 4.32 11.52 15.34
CA GLN A 252 5.14 10.42 14.84
C GLN A 252 6.20 10.90 13.84
N ALA A 253 5.83 11.80 12.92
CA ALA A 253 6.77 12.38 11.97
C ALA A 253 7.85 13.20 12.67
N ALA A 254 7.49 13.98 13.69
CA ALA A 254 8.44 14.74 14.50
C ALA A 254 9.36 13.82 15.30
N ALA A 255 8.83 12.75 15.90
CA ALA A 255 9.61 11.75 16.61
C ALA A 255 10.62 11.04 15.70
N LYS A 256 10.16 10.61 14.51
CA LYS A 256 11.01 9.99 13.49
C LYS A 256 12.11 10.94 13.01
N ALA A 257 11.77 12.19 12.72
CA ALA A 257 12.76 13.20 12.31
C ALA A 257 13.81 13.46 13.42
N ALA A 258 13.39 13.47 14.69
CA ALA A 258 14.30 13.62 15.81
C ALA A 258 15.24 12.41 15.98
N GLU A 259 14.74 11.19 15.75
CA GLU A 259 15.54 9.97 15.74
C GLU A 259 16.54 9.96 14.58
N GLU A 260 16.09 10.27 13.37
CA GLU A 260 16.94 10.37 12.18
C GLU A 260 18.02 11.45 12.34
N ALA A 261 17.70 12.58 12.96
CA ALA A 261 18.69 13.62 13.26
C ALA A 261 19.76 13.14 14.25
N LYS A 262 19.37 12.39 15.30
CA LYS A 262 20.32 11.78 16.24
C LYS A 262 21.20 10.75 15.55
N ALA A 263 20.61 9.89 14.72
CA ALA A 263 21.34 8.89 13.94
C ALA A 263 22.33 9.55 12.97
N ALA A 264 21.93 10.63 12.30
CA ALA A 264 22.80 11.41 11.41
C ALA A 264 23.96 12.07 12.17
N GLU A 265 23.71 12.63 13.37
CA GLU A 265 24.76 13.20 14.22
C GLU A 265 25.76 12.12 14.67
N GLU A 266 25.27 10.96 15.11
CA GLU A 266 26.11 9.84 15.51
C GLU A 266 26.93 9.28 14.34
N ALA A 267 26.30 9.11 13.17
CA ALA A 267 26.98 8.69 11.94
C ALA A 267 28.09 9.69 11.54
N ALA A 268 27.83 11.00 11.65
CA ALA A 268 28.83 12.03 11.38
C ALA A 268 30.02 11.97 12.36
N LYS A 269 29.76 11.75 13.66
CA LYS A 269 30.83 11.56 14.67
C LYS A 269 31.66 10.30 14.39
N LEU A 270 31.01 9.20 14.02
CA LEU A 270 31.69 7.95 13.67
C LEU A 270 32.54 8.13 12.40
N ALA A 271 32.00 8.78 11.37
CA ALA A 271 32.73 9.09 10.13
C ALA A 271 33.95 9.97 10.40
N ALA A 272 33.81 11.03 11.22
CA ALA A 272 34.93 11.88 11.61
C ALA A 272 36.02 11.13 12.40
N LYS A 273 35.62 10.22 13.30
CA LYS A 273 36.55 9.37 14.06
C LYS A 273 37.26 8.36 13.15
N ALA A 274 36.54 7.75 12.22
CA ALA A 274 37.09 6.83 11.22
C ALA A 274 38.12 7.55 10.33
N GLU A 275 37.79 8.75 9.85
CA GLU A 275 38.68 9.58 9.04
C GLU A 275 39.96 9.95 9.81
N LYS A 276 39.82 10.40 11.06
CA LYS A 276 40.97 10.69 11.92
C LYS A 276 41.86 9.45 12.13
N LYS A 277 41.25 8.27 12.32
CA LYS A 277 41.98 6.99 12.45
C LYS A 277 42.71 6.63 11.16
N ARG A 278 42.08 6.82 10.00
CA ARG A 278 42.63 6.58 8.66
C ARG A 278 43.87 7.44 8.43
N LEU A 279 43.74 8.75 8.59
CA LEU A 279 44.84 9.71 8.44
C LEU A 279 45.99 9.43 9.41
N SER A 280 45.69 9.08 10.66
CA SER A 280 46.71 8.68 11.64
C SER A 280 47.48 7.42 11.22
N ALA A 281 46.80 6.44 10.63
CA ALA A 281 47.44 5.22 10.13
C ALA A 281 48.34 5.48 8.90
N CYS A 282 47.92 6.33 7.98
CA CYS A 282 48.74 6.75 6.83
C CYS A 282 49.99 7.52 7.27
N LYS A 283 49.85 8.46 8.21
CA LYS A 283 50.98 9.21 8.77
C LYS A 283 52.04 8.27 9.39
N ARG A 284 51.61 7.21 10.09
CA ARG A 284 52.54 6.19 10.64
C ARG A 284 53.29 5.40 9.56
N LYS A 285 52.74 5.30 8.35
CA LYS A 285 53.35 4.64 7.19
C LYS A 285 54.15 5.60 6.30
N GLY A 286 54.24 6.88 6.65
CA GLY A 286 54.91 7.90 5.84
C GLY A 286 54.14 8.31 4.58
N ILE A 287 52.83 8.01 4.51
CA ILE A 287 51.96 8.40 3.40
C ILE A 287 51.35 9.76 3.72
N ASP A 288 51.41 10.71 2.78
CA ASP A 288 50.77 12.02 2.92
C ASP A 288 49.23 11.87 3.03
N ALA A 289 48.56 12.85 3.65
CA ALA A 289 47.11 12.86 3.76
C ALA A 289 46.41 12.89 2.39
N ALA A 290 46.98 13.58 1.40
CA ALA A 290 46.44 13.66 0.04
C ALA A 290 46.51 12.32 -0.70
N ASP A 291 47.53 11.51 -0.40
CA ASP A 291 47.77 10.19 -1.01
C ASP A 291 47.25 9.03 -0.15
N CYS A 292 46.67 9.34 1.02
CA CYS A 292 46.12 8.34 1.92
C CYS A 292 44.88 7.70 1.26
N PRO A 293 44.84 6.37 1.05
CA PRO A 293 43.73 5.71 0.38
C PRO A 293 42.41 5.99 1.10
N LEU A 294 41.37 6.38 0.34
CA LEU A 294 40.02 6.49 0.88
C LEU A 294 39.53 5.09 1.29
N PRO A 295 38.63 5.00 2.28
CA PRO A 295 37.94 3.73 2.53
C PRO A 295 37.29 3.31 1.22
N GLU A 296 37.52 2.07 0.78
CA GLU A 296 36.71 1.50 -0.30
C GLU A 296 35.25 1.64 0.12
N ALA A 297 34.44 2.26 -0.74
CA ALA A 297 33.00 2.28 -0.53
C ALA A 297 32.57 0.81 -0.48
N THR A 298 32.35 0.26 0.71
CA THR A 298 31.72 -1.04 0.84
C THR A 298 30.38 -0.91 0.13
N ALA A 299 30.28 -1.55 -1.03
CA ALA A 299 29.04 -1.76 -1.72
C ALA A 299 28.10 -2.52 -0.76
N THR A 300 27.29 -1.78 -0.02
CA THR A 300 26.06 -2.30 0.57
C THR A 300 24.97 -2.16 -0.48
N LEU A 301 25.11 -2.93 -1.55
CA LEU A 301 24.08 -3.34 -2.50
C LEU A 301 24.54 -4.70 -2.99
N ASP A 302 24.25 -5.75 -2.21
CA ASP A 302 24.09 -7.13 -2.66
C ASP A 302 23.84 -8.05 -1.44
N ALA A 303 22.60 -8.00 -0.94
CA ALA A 303 21.98 -9.08 -0.17
C ALA A 303 20.44 -8.92 -0.17
N ALA A 304 19.86 -8.74 -1.35
CA ALA A 304 18.41 -8.86 -1.56
C ALA A 304 18.12 -9.29 -3.01
N ASN A 305 18.84 -10.29 -3.53
CA ASN A 305 18.38 -11.09 -4.67
C ASN A 305 19.24 -12.36 -4.83
N SER A 306 19.14 -13.28 -3.88
CA SER A 306 19.48 -14.70 -4.10
C SER A 306 18.97 -15.56 -2.95
N SER A 307 17.65 -15.69 -2.87
CA SER A 307 17.02 -16.83 -2.20
C SER A 307 15.54 -16.89 -2.56
N GLY A 308 15.19 -17.90 -3.35
CA GLY A 308 13.84 -18.49 -3.42
C GLY A 308 12.87 -17.83 -4.37
#